data_AF-A0A524L4P0-F1
#
_entry.id   AF-A0A524L4P0-F1
#
_cell.length_a   1.000
_cell.length_b   1.000
_cell.length_c   1.000
_cell.angle_alpha   90.00
_cell.angle_beta   90.00
_cell.angle_gamma   90.00
#
_symmetry.space_group_name_H-M   'P 1'
#
loop_
_entity.id
_entity.type
_entity.pdbx_description
1 polymer ?
#
loop_
_entity_poly.entity_id
_entity_poly.type
_entity_poly.pdbx_seq_one_letter_code
_entity_poly.pdbx_strand_id
1 'polypeptide(L)'
;MQHDAAPLGQAPVDDAPLVAGEHPAGRLDLEIVLIRPDEGRRRVRLSDGSAVEADVSVVGIGVVPNTEWLASSGLAIDDGVVCAETTATSAPGIVAVGDVA
;
A
#
# COMPACT_ATOMS: atom_id res chain seq x y z
N MET A 1 -16.00 17.92 24.10
CA MET A 1 -15.04 17.76 22.99
C MET A 1 -15.52 16.59 22.16
N GLN A 2 -16.18 16.89 21.03
CA GLN A 2 -16.64 15.90 20.07
C GLN A 2 -15.41 15.57 19.19
N HIS A 3 -14.95 14.31 19.20
CA HIS A 3 -13.96 13.88 18.21
C HIS A 3 -14.72 13.58 16.92
N ASP A 4 -14.58 14.49 15.95
CA ASP A 4 -15.00 14.28 14.58
C ASP A 4 -14.05 13.25 13.96
N ALA A 5 -14.51 12.00 13.86
CA ALA A 5 -13.78 10.96 13.16
C ALA A 5 -14.01 11.17 11.66
N ALA A 6 -13.10 11.90 11.01
CA ALA A 6 -13.05 11.96 9.56
C ALA A 6 -12.99 10.52 9.00
N PRO A 7 -13.79 10.15 7.99
CA PRO A 7 -13.75 8.81 7.43
C PRO A 7 -12.35 8.53 6.88
N LEU A 8 -11.84 7.32 7.15
CA LEU A 8 -10.64 6.77 6.54
C LEU A 8 -10.70 7.03 5.03
N GLY A 9 -9.63 7.64 4.50
CA GLY A 9 -9.61 8.31 3.21
C GLY A 9 -10.18 7.47 2.06
N GLN A 10 -10.93 8.14 1.18
CA GLN A 10 -11.27 7.60 -0.12
C GLN A 10 -9.97 7.48 -0.93
N ALA A 11 -9.63 6.27 -1.37
CA ALA A 11 -8.54 6.08 -2.33
C ALA A 11 -8.89 6.84 -3.62
N PRO A 12 -8.01 7.72 -4.14
CA PRO A 12 -8.20 8.30 -5.47
C PRO A 12 -8.18 7.15 -6.48
N VAL A 13 -9.32 6.91 -7.14
CA VAL A 13 -9.46 5.91 -8.21
C VAL A 13 -9.18 6.55 -9.56
N ASP A 14 -8.05 7.25 -9.67
CA ASP A 14 -7.57 7.69 -10.97
C ASP A 14 -6.83 6.52 -11.64
N ASP A 15 -7.01 6.39 -12.97
CA ASP A 15 -6.79 5.23 -13.86
C ASP A 15 -5.35 4.61 -13.89
N ALA A 16 -4.73 4.35 -12.75
CA ALA A 16 -3.45 3.67 -12.64
C ALA A 16 -3.67 2.15 -12.39
N PRO A 17 -2.94 1.26 -13.11
CA PRO A 17 -3.03 -0.18 -12.86
C PRO A 17 -2.52 -0.50 -11.44
N LEU A 18 -3.36 -1.17 -10.65
CA LEU A 18 -3.03 -1.62 -9.30
C LEU A 18 -2.82 -3.14 -9.32
N VAL A 19 -1.73 -3.65 -8.75
CA VAL A 19 -1.46 -5.09 -8.62
C VAL A 19 -1.71 -5.52 -7.17
N ALA A 20 -2.56 -6.52 -6.92
CA ALA A 20 -2.92 -6.97 -5.57
C ALA A 20 -2.67 -8.49 -5.34
N GLY A 21 -2.31 -8.85 -4.10
CA GLY A 21 -1.73 -10.15 -3.68
C GLY A 21 -2.67 -11.33 -3.37
N GLU A 22 -2.11 -12.33 -2.68
CA GLU A 22 -2.53 -13.75 -2.63
C GLU A 22 -3.88 -14.07 -1.96
N HIS A 23 -4.59 -15.07 -2.50
CA HIS A 23 -5.77 -15.73 -1.91
C HIS A 23 -5.49 -17.25 -1.76
N PRO A 24 -6.11 -17.98 -0.80
CA PRO A 24 -5.92 -19.43 -0.62
C PRO A 24 -6.28 -20.35 -1.81
N ALA A 25 -6.65 -19.77 -2.96
CA ALA A 25 -6.95 -20.48 -4.21
C ALA A 25 -5.82 -20.39 -5.26
N GLY A 26 -4.67 -19.79 -4.91
CA GLY A 26 -3.49 -19.67 -5.79
C GLY A 26 -3.14 -18.22 -6.14
N ARG A 27 -1.98 -18.07 -6.79
CA ARG A 27 -1.48 -16.79 -7.30
C ARG A 27 -2.44 -16.25 -8.34
N LEU A 28 -3.09 -15.12 -8.03
CA LEU A 28 -3.76 -14.32 -9.04
C LEU A 28 -2.74 -13.28 -9.50
N ASP A 29 -2.28 -13.38 -10.75
CA ASP A 29 -1.63 -12.25 -11.42
C ASP A 29 -2.72 -11.20 -11.71
N LEU A 30 -3.25 -10.60 -10.66
CA LEU A 30 -4.39 -9.70 -10.72
C LEU A 30 -3.88 -8.29 -11.01
N GLU A 31 -3.86 -7.92 -12.27
CA GLU A 31 -3.85 -6.51 -12.65
C GLU A 31 -5.28 -5.98 -12.52
N ILE A 32 -5.51 -5.10 -11.55
CA ILE A 32 -6.76 -4.34 -11.45
C ILE A 32 -6.65 -3.21 -12.46
N VAL A 33 -7.35 -3.36 -13.57
CA VAL A 33 -7.28 -2.41 -14.69
C VAL A 33 -8.25 -1.24 -14.52
N LEU A 34 -9.31 -1.40 -13.72
CA LEU A 34 -10.34 -0.38 -13.55
C LEU A 34 -11.31 -0.75 -12.40
N ILE A 35 -11.74 0.23 -11.59
CA ILE A 35 -12.90 0.14 -10.71
C ILE A 35 -13.93 1.16 -11.18
N ARG A 36 -15.03 0.71 -11.78
CA ARG A 36 -16.16 1.58 -12.18
C ARG A 36 -17.39 1.29 -11.35
N PRO A 37 -18.19 2.31 -11.01
CA PRO A 37 -19.60 2.09 -10.71
C PRO A 37 -20.30 1.68 -12.00
N ASP A 38 -20.82 0.45 -12.05
CA ASP A 38 -21.68 -0.07 -13.10
C ASP A 38 -23.06 -0.34 -12.50
N GLU A 39 -24.08 0.43 -12.88
CA GLU A 39 -25.46 0.26 -12.40
C GLU A 39 -25.61 0.08 -10.87
N GLY A 40 -24.74 0.72 -10.08
CA GLY A 40 -24.74 0.64 -8.62
C GLY A 40 -23.84 -0.45 -8.00
N ARG A 41 -23.12 -1.24 -8.81
CA ARG A 41 -22.14 -2.25 -8.35
C ARG A 41 -20.73 -1.93 -8.82
N ARG A 42 -19.72 -2.32 -8.05
CA ARG A 42 -18.31 -2.14 -8.42
C ARG A 42 -17.83 -3.39 -9.15
N ARG A 43 -17.09 -3.23 -10.24
CA ARG A 43 -16.52 -4.34 -11.01
C ARG A 43 -15.02 -4.19 -11.11
N VAL A 44 -14.29 -5.28 -10.84
CA VAL A 44 -12.84 -5.40 -10.97
C VAL A 44 -12.55 -6.19 -12.23
N ARG A 45 -11.83 -5.59 -13.19
CA ARG A 45 -11.34 -6.31 -14.37
C ARG A 45 -9.96 -6.88 -14.08
N LEU A 46 -9.77 -8.17 -14.35
CA LEU A 46 -8.51 -8.88 -14.16
C LEU A 46 -7.66 -8.83 -15.44
N SER A 47 -6.38 -9.17 -15.32
CA SER A 47 -5.40 -9.17 -16.42
C SER A 47 -5.76 -10.14 -17.56
N ASP A 48 -6.45 -11.23 -17.25
CA ASP A 48 -6.96 -12.21 -18.22
C ASP A 48 -8.21 -11.75 -18.99
N GLY A 49 -8.68 -10.52 -18.71
CA GLY A 49 -9.86 -9.91 -19.32
C GLY A 49 -11.18 -10.30 -18.66
N SER A 50 -11.18 -11.23 -17.71
CA SER A 50 -12.36 -11.56 -16.91
C SER A 50 -12.71 -10.44 -15.92
N ALA A 51 -13.90 -10.51 -15.32
CA ALA A 51 -14.35 -9.50 -14.38
C ALA A 51 -15.06 -10.10 -13.16
N VAL A 52 -14.80 -9.50 -12.00
CA VAL A 52 -15.39 -9.86 -10.72
C VAL A 52 -16.29 -8.72 -10.24
N GLU A 53 -17.53 -9.03 -9.89
CA GLU A 53 -18.43 -8.06 -9.24
C GLU A 53 -18.20 -8.08 -7.73
N ALA A 54 -18.13 -6.91 -7.12
CA ALA A 54 -17.97 -6.77 -5.68
C ALA A 54 -18.71 -5.53 -5.16
N ASP A 55 -19.29 -5.64 -3.96
CA ASP A 55 -19.88 -4.49 -3.27
C ASP A 55 -18.79 -3.62 -2.61
N VAL A 56 -17.69 -4.26 -2.19
CA VAL A 56 -16.52 -3.64 -1.56
C VAL A 56 -15.24 -4.22 -2.17
N SER A 57 -14.26 -3.36 -2.39
CA SER A 57 -12.92 -3.76 -2.83
C SER A 57 -11.90 -3.18 -1.86
N VAL A 58 -10.92 -4.00 -1.46
CA VAL A 58 -9.78 -3.58 -0.62
C VAL A 58 -8.54 -3.62 -1.49
N VAL A 59 -7.80 -2.52 -1.50
CA VAL A 59 -6.54 -2.40 -2.24
C VAL A 59 -5.40 -2.60 -1.27
N GLY A 60 -4.61 -3.66 -1.47
CA GLY A 60 -3.41 -3.98 -0.69
C GLY A 60 -2.22 -4.14 -1.62
N ILE A 61 -1.66 -3.03 -2.12
CA ILE A 61 -0.54 -3.01 -3.07
C ILE A 61 0.84 -2.90 -2.42
N GLY A 62 0.89 -2.97 -1.09
CA GLY A 62 2.08 -2.66 -0.30
C GLY A 62 2.07 -1.22 0.25
N VAL A 63 3.12 -0.91 0.99
CA VAL A 63 3.35 0.39 1.63
C VAL A 63 4.69 0.94 1.18
N VAL A 64 4.84 2.27 1.18
CA VAL A 64 6.13 2.94 0.98
C VAL A 64 6.60 3.47 2.33
N PRO A 65 7.87 3.22 2.74
CA PRO A 65 8.41 3.75 3.98
C PRO A 65 8.38 5.28 4.03
N ASN A 66 7.74 5.84 5.06
CA ASN A 66 7.63 7.29 5.28
C ASN A 66 8.94 7.86 5.85
N THR A 67 9.89 8.13 4.96
CA THR A 67 11.28 8.50 5.28
C THR A 67 11.64 9.91 4.84
N GLU A 68 10.74 10.64 4.17
CA GLU A 68 11.00 11.95 3.57
C GLU A 68 11.46 12.97 4.61
N TRP A 69 10.90 12.92 5.82
CA TRP A 69 11.26 13.81 6.92
C TRP A 69 12.66 13.55 7.49
N LEU A 70 13.28 12.40 7.18
CA LEU A 70 14.64 12.03 7.58
C LEU A 70 15.72 12.50 6.60
N ALA A 71 15.36 13.14 5.48
CA ALA A 71 16.29 13.50 4.41
C ALA A 71 17.54 14.28 4.87
N SER A 72 17.42 15.09 5.93
CA SER A 72 18.54 15.88 6.50
C SER A 72 19.13 15.31 7.79
N SER A 73 18.73 14.10 8.20
CA SER A 73 19.15 13.50 9.47
C SER A 73 20.58 12.94 9.45
N GLY A 74 21.14 12.70 8.26
CA GLY A 74 22.40 11.97 8.08
C GLY A 74 22.27 10.45 8.19
N LEU A 75 21.06 9.92 8.41
CA LEU A 75 20.79 8.50 8.31
C LEU A 75 20.85 8.03 6.86
N ALA A 76 21.29 6.80 6.64
CA ALA A 76 21.23 6.16 5.34
C ALA A 76 19.79 5.70 5.07
N ILE A 77 19.22 6.13 3.95
CA ILE A 77 17.84 5.85 3.52
C ILE A 77 17.88 5.21 2.12
N ASP A 78 17.12 4.14 1.93
CA ASP A 78 16.82 3.49 0.65
C ASP A 78 15.30 3.16 0.62
N ASP A 79 14.89 1.89 0.48
CA ASP A 79 13.50 1.44 0.71
C ASP A 79 13.21 1.28 2.22
N GLY A 80 13.48 2.34 2.98
CA GLY A 80 13.50 2.34 4.45
C GLY A 80 14.81 2.90 5.03
N VAL A 81 14.89 2.95 6.36
CA VAL A 81 16.10 3.32 7.11
C VAL A 81 17.03 2.13 7.13
N VAL A 82 18.21 2.27 6.52
CA VAL A 82 19.17 1.17 6.42
C VAL A 82 19.67 0.76 7.80
N CYS A 83 19.43 -0.50 8.15
CA CYS A 83 19.80 -1.08 9.44
C CYS A 83 20.70 -2.31 9.30
N ALA A 84 21.48 -2.57 10.34
CA ALA A 84 22.09 -3.89 10.56
C ALA A 84 21.03 -4.91 11.04
N GLU A 85 21.39 -6.20 11.07
CA GLU A 85 20.49 -7.28 11.55
C GLU A 85 19.98 -7.05 12.99
N THR A 86 20.65 -6.20 13.77
CA THR A 86 20.26 -5.82 15.13
C THR A 86 19.31 -4.62 15.20
N THR A 87 18.77 -4.13 14.07
CA THR A 87 17.95 -2.91 13.94
C THR A 87 18.70 -1.59 14.15
N ALA A 88 20.02 -1.65 14.35
CA ALA A 88 20.85 -0.47 14.53
C ALA A 88 21.08 0.26 13.20
N THR A 89 20.91 1.58 13.21
CA THR A 89 21.25 2.45 12.07
C THR A 89 22.74 2.78 12.02
N SER A 90 23.16 3.56 11.02
CA SER A 90 24.53 4.12 10.95
C SER A 90 24.85 5.11 12.08
N ALA A 91 23.84 5.66 12.75
CA ALA A 91 24.02 6.63 13.83
C ALA A 91 23.97 5.95 15.21
N PRO A 92 24.96 6.17 16.09
CA PRO A 92 24.98 5.57 17.42
C PRO A 92 23.74 5.92 18.25
N GLY A 93 23.11 4.89 18.83
CA GLY A 93 21.93 5.06 19.68
C GLY A 93 20.62 5.29 18.94
N ILE A 94 20.63 5.23 17.60
CA ILE A 94 19.42 5.33 16.77
C ILE A 94 19.13 3.97 16.14
N VAL A 95 17.88 3.53 16.25
CA VAL A 95 17.35 2.28 15.70
C VAL A 95 16.12 2.57 14.84
N ALA A 96 15.86 1.75 13.83
CA ALA A 96 14.59 1.74 13.11
C ALA A 96 13.99 0.33 13.17
N VAL A 97 12.66 0.24 13.29
CA VAL A 97 11.96 -1.03 13.52
C VAL A 97 10.62 -1.02 12.78
N GLY A 98 10.21 -2.18 12.27
CA GLY A 98 8.96 -2.34 11.53
C GLY A 98 9.12 -1.94 10.06
N ASP A 99 8.02 -1.58 9.41
CA ASP A 99 7.95 -1.32 7.95
C ASP A 99 8.89 -0.23 7.43
N VAL A 100 9.52 0.54 8.32
CA VAL A 100 10.43 1.63 7.99
C VAL A 100 11.90 1.22 8.00
N ALA A 101 12.25 -0.04 8.30
CA ALA A 101 13.63 -0.51 8.53
C ALA A 101 14.10 -1.60 7.55
#